data_AF-A0A3B3ZD08-F1
#
_entry.id   AF-A0A3B3ZD08-F1
#
_cell.length_a   1.000
_cell.length_b   1.000
_cell.length_c   1.000
_cell.angle_alpha   90.00
_cell.angle_beta   90.00
_cell.angle_gamma   90.00
#
_symmetry.space_group_name_H-M   'P 1'
#
loop_
_entity.id
_entity.type
_entity.pdbx_description
1 polymer ?
#
loop_
_entity_poly.entity_id
_entity_poly.type
_entity_poly.pdbx_seq_one_letter_code
_entity_poly.pdbx_strand_id
1 'polypeptide(L)' 'MSWAVEEWKDGLPGKALQRIQEMEVQLDKLKKERSQKQFQMESLEAALQKQKQKVSAWIKRHYLKQRIPTPSKLLF' A
#
# COMPACT_ATOMS: atom_id res chain seq x y z
N MET A 1 14.16 8.05 24.53
CA MET A 1 14.80 7.75 25.82
C MET A 1 14.17 6.50 26.38
N SER A 2 14.90 5.39 26.44
CA SER A 2 14.41 4.09 26.90
C SER A 2 15.45 3.44 27.82
N TRP A 3 15.64 4.01 29.01
CA TRP A 3 16.45 3.39 30.05
C TRP A 3 15.67 2.32 30.84
N ALA A 4 14.33 2.39 30.86
CA ALA A 4 13.46 1.38 31.49
C ALA A 4 13.23 0.11 30.63
N VAL A 5 13.70 0.08 29.37
CA VAL A 5 13.42 -1.03 28.44
C VAL A 5 14.35 -2.23 28.63
N GLU A 6 15.45 -2.09 29.36
CA GLU A 6 16.37 -3.20 29.65
C GLU A 6 16.39 -3.61 31.13
N GLU A 7 15.91 -2.74 32.04
CA GLU A 7 15.83 -3.05 33.48
C GLU A 7 14.91 -4.25 33.78
N TRP A 8 13.86 -4.47 33.00
CA TRP A 8 12.97 -5.63 33.21
C TRP A 8 13.61 -6.96 32.78
N LYS A 9 14.69 -6.91 31.99
CA LYS A 9 15.44 -8.11 31.60
C LYS A 9 16.46 -8.49 32.67
N ASP A 10 16.77 -7.60 33.60
CA ASP A 10 17.69 -7.88 34.70
C ASP A 10 17.10 -8.94 35.65
N GLY A 11 17.93 -9.88 36.09
CA GLY A 11 17.50 -11.01 36.93
C GLY A 11 16.74 -12.15 36.21
N LEU A 12 16.45 -12.04 34.91
CA LEU A 12 15.85 -13.16 34.16
C LEU A 12 16.86 -14.28 33.88
N PRO A 13 16.45 -15.56 33.92
CA PRO A 13 17.32 -16.67 33.51
C PRO A 13 17.80 -16.51 32.06
N GLY A 14 19.06 -16.86 31.77
CA GLY A 14 19.63 -16.72 30.42
C GLY A 14 18.82 -17.40 29.31
N LYS A 15 18.14 -18.51 29.60
CA LYS A 15 17.23 -19.18 28.66
C LYS A 15 15.99 -18.33 28.33
N ALA A 16 15.45 -17.59 29.31
CA ALA A 16 14.35 -16.66 29.08
C ALA A 16 14.81 -15.46 28.23
N LEU A 17 15.99 -14.91 28.53
CA LEU A 17 16.60 -13.84 27.74
C LEU A 17 16.85 -14.25 26.29
N GLN A 18 17.35 -15.48 26.06
CA GLN A 18 17.56 -16.00 24.72
C GLN A 18 16.23 -16.11 23.93
N ARG A 19 15.16 -16.60 24.57
CA ARG A 19 13.84 -16.67 23.94
C ARG A 19 13.28 -15.29 23.62
N ILE A 20 13.45 -14.32 24.51
CA ILE A 20 13.06 -12.93 24.26
C ILE A 20 13.79 -12.39 23.03
N GLN A 21 15.11 -12.57 22.95
CA GLN A 21 15.90 -12.11 21.80
C GLN A 21 15.44 -12.77 20.49
N GLU A 22 15.18 -14.08 20.50
CA GLU A 22 14.65 -14.80 19.33
C GLU A 22 13.32 -14.20 18.86
N MET A 23 12.40 -13.92 19.79
CA MET A 23 11.11 -13.30 19.49
C MET A 23 11.25 -11.87 18.99
N GLU A 24 12.13 -11.05 19.58
CA GLU A 24 12.39 -9.67 19.14
C GLU A 24 12.91 -9.66 17.70
N VAL A 25 13.82 -10.58 17.34
CA VAL A 25 14.32 -10.74 15.98
C VAL A 25 13.22 -11.16 15.01
N GLN A 26 12.36 -12.11 15.39
CA GLN A 26 11.23 -12.52 14.57
C GLN A 26 10.23 -11.39 14.36
N LEU A 27 9.94 -10.64 15.42
CA LEU A 27 9.02 -9.50 15.39
C LEU A 27 9.53 -8.40 14.45
N ASP A 28 10.83 -8.12 14.46
CA ASP A 28 11.43 -7.17 13.52
C ASP A 28 11.39 -7.64 12.07
N LYS A 29 11.56 -8.94 11.81
CA LYS A 29 11.36 -9.52 10.47
C LYS A 29 9.91 -9.33 10.01
N LEU A 30 8.95 -9.68 10.86
CA LEU A 30 7.52 -9.54 10.54
C LEU A 30 7.12 -8.06 10.32
N LYS A 31 7.67 -7.12 11.08
CA LYS A 31 7.45 -5.68 10.86
C LYS A 31 7.96 -5.23 9.48
N LYS A 32 9.14 -5.70 9.07
CA LYS A 32 9.71 -5.38 7.74
C LYS A 32 8.86 -5.98 6.62
N GLU A 33 8.49 -7.26 6.73
CA GLU A 33 7.62 -7.93 5.77
C GLU A 33 6.25 -7.25 5.65
N ARG A 34 5.63 -6.89 6.79
CA ARG A 34 4.37 -6.14 6.82
C ARG A 34 4.51 -4.81 6.08
N SER A 35 5.59 -4.06 6.34
CA SER A 35 5.83 -2.76 5.70
C SER A 35 6.02 -2.91 4.19
N GLN A 36 6.75 -3.92 3.74
CA GLN A 36 6.91 -4.22 2.31
C GLN A 36 5.59 -4.59 1.64
N LYS A 37 4.78 -5.45 2.26
CA LYS A 37 3.45 -5.82 1.75
C LYS A 37 2.49 -4.63 1.70
N GLN A 38 2.53 -3.77 2.72
CA GLN A 38 1.73 -2.54 2.76
C GLN A 38 2.08 -1.62 1.58
N PHE A 39 3.37 -1.41 1.33
CA PHE A 39 3.83 -0.62 0.18
C PHE A 39 3.39 -1.23 -1.16
N GLN A 40 3.49 -2.55 -1.32
CA GLN A 40 3.02 -3.24 -2.52
C GLN A 40 1.51 -3.04 -2.73
N MET A 41 0.72 -3.14 -1.65
CA MET A 41 -0.72 -2.93 -1.70
C MET A 41 -1.06 -1.49 -2.14
N GLU A 42 -0.44 -0.48 -1.51
CA GLU A 42 -0.63 0.93 -1.85
C GLU A 42 -0.25 1.22 -3.31
N SER A 43 0.84 0.61 -3.79
CA SER A 43 1.24 0.73 -5.20
C SER A 43 0.21 0.14 -6.15
N LEU A 44 -0.37 -1.01 -5.83
CA LEU A 44 -1.40 -1.66 -6.65
C LEU A 44 -2.70 -0.85 -6.63
N GLU A 45 -3.10 -0.31 -5.48
CA GLU A 45 -4.27 0.55 -5.35
C GLU A 45 -4.11 1.83 -6.18
N ALA A 46 -2.94 2.47 -6.14
CA ALA A 46 -2.64 3.64 -6.96
C ALA A 46 -2.68 3.31 -8.48
N ALA A 47 -2.13 2.17 -8.88
CA ALA A 47 -2.17 1.72 -10.27
C ALA A 47 -3.61 1.45 -10.75
N LEU A 48 -4.42 0.80 -9.91
CA LEU A 48 -5.84 0.55 -10.18
C LEU A 48 -6.62 1.85 -10.31
N GLN A 49 -6.38 2.81 -9.41
CA GLN A 49 -7.06 4.11 -9.47
C GLN A 49 -6.73 4.87 -10.77
N LYS A 50 -5.46 4.81 -11.22
CA LYS A 50 -5.06 5.38 -12.51
C LYS A 50 -5.77 4.70 -13.69
N GLN A 51 -5.95 3.38 -13.65
CA GLN A 51 -6.70 2.67 -14.69
C GLN A 51 -8.19 3.06 -14.69
N LYS A 52 -8.83 3.15 -13.52
CA LYS A 52 -10.22 3.62 -13.39
C LYS A 52 -10.39 5.00 -14.01
N GLN A 53 -9.50 5.95 -13.69
CA GLN A 53 -9.52 7.29 -14.29
C GLN A 53 -9.38 7.25 -15.81
N LYS A 54 -8.47 6.43 -16.35
CA LYS A 54 -8.33 6.26 -17.81
C LYS A 54 -9.62 5.75 -18.46
N VAL A 55 -10.27 4.75 -17.86
CA VAL A 55 -11.53 4.19 -18.36
C VAL A 55 -12.64 5.23 -18.32
N SER A 56 -12.82 5.93 -17.19
CA SER A 56 -13.80 7.02 -17.08
C SER A 56 -13.56 8.12 -18.12
N ALA A 57 -12.30 8.51 -18.33
CA ALA A 57 -11.94 9.50 -19.35
C ALA A 57 -12.15 8.98 -20.78
N TRP A 58 -11.91 7.70 -21.04
CA TRP A 58 -12.19 7.07 -22.32
C TRP A 58 -13.70 7.05 -22.61
N ILE A 59 -14.51 6.61 -21.65
CA ILE A 59 -15.98 6.61 -21.73
C ILE A 59 -16.49 8.03 -22.01
N LYS A 60 -16.02 9.04 -21.24
CA LYS A 60 -16.43 10.43 -21.42
C LYS A 60 -16.09 10.94 -22.83
N ARG A 61 -14.88 10.67 -23.31
CA ARG A 61 -14.46 11.05 -24.67
C ARG A 61 -15.30 10.36 -25.73
N HIS A 62 -15.59 9.08 -25.56
CA HIS A 62 -16.42 8.32 -26.49
C HIS A 62 -17.86 8.85 -26.52
N TYR A 63 -18.46 9.10 -25.36
CA TYR A 63 -19.80 9.68 -25.25
C TYR A 63 -19.89 11.08 -25.89
N LEU A 64 -18.89 11.94 -25.66
CA LEU A 64 -18.82 13.27 -26.28
C LEU A 64 -18.70 13.19 -27.81
N LYS A 65 -17.89 12.26 -28.34
CA LYS A 65 -17.79 12.03 -29.79
C LYS A 65 -19.11 11.61 -30.43
N GLN A 66 -19.98 10.90 -29.69
CA GLN A 66 -21.30 10.50 -30.20
C GLN A 66 -22.32 11.65 -30.20
N ARG A 67 -22.16 12.68 -29.35
CA ARG A 67 -23.10 13.80 -29.24
C ARG A 67 -22.78 15.02 -30.11
N ILE A 68 -21.55 15.14 -30.62
CA ILE A 68 -21.20 16.23 -31.52
C ILE A 68 -21.58 15.82 -32.95
N PRO A 69 -22.56 16.48 -33.61
CA PRO A 69 -22.84 16.20 -35.01
C PRO A 69 -21.61 16.54 -35.85
N THR A 70 -21.21 15.63 -36.73
CA THR A 70 -20.15 15.91 -37.71
C THR A 70 -20.61 17.07 -38.60
N PRO A 71 -19.71 17.98 -39.05
CA PRO A 71 -20.08 19.10 -39.93
C PRO A 71 -20.87 18.67 -41.17
N SER A 72 -20.64 17.44 -41.63
CA SER A 72 -21.37 16.78 -42.73
C SER A 72 -22.88 16.62 -42.49
N LYS A 73 -23.35 16.69 -41.23
CA LYS A 73 -24.77 16.59 -40.86
C LYS A 73 -25.45 17.95 -40.64
N LEU A 74 -24.71 19.05 -40.76
CA LEU A 74 -25.22 20.41 -40.58
C LEU A 74 -25.40 21.16 -41.91
N LEU A 75 -25.20 20.48 -43.05
CA LEU A 75 -25.29 21.04 -44.40
C LEU A 75 -26.51 20.54 -45.19
N PHE A 76 -27.54 20.02 -44.52
CA PHE A 76 -28.85 19.74 -45.09
C PHE A 76 -29.94 20.33 -44.22
#